data_AF-A0A5C6ZUI3-F1
#
_entry.id   AF-A0A5C6ZUI3-F1
#
_cell.length_a   1.000
_cell.length_b   1.000
_cell.length_c   1.000
_cell.angle_alpha   90.00
_cell.angle_beta   90.00
_cell.angle_gamma   90.00
#
_symmetry.space_group_name_H-M   'P 1'
#
loop_
_entity.id
_entity.type
_entity.pdbx_description
1 polymer ?
#
loop_
_entity_poly.entity_id
_entity_poly.type
_entity_poly.pdbx_seq_one_letter_code
_entity_poly.pdbx_strand_id
1 'polypeptide(L)'
;EAAVAGVRATLESWSLIDGLLKWLDSLGAASFRTVLAPIIVLAMAVPALVVLSLLLVALLMTPSMVDLVAQRRFAGLERKRGAGFVASLSWSLGHTLLCVVLLVASLPFWLIPPLALILPPLIWGWLGYRVFTFDVLAEHASAPERRRLLAEHRLPLLLLGLATGYLGAAPAAIW
;
A
#
# COMPACT_ATOMS: atom_id res chain seq x y z
N GLU A 1 -24.29 8.56 -1.63
CA GLU A 1 -24.92 9.61 -0.79
C GLU A 1 -24.96 9.26 0.70
N ALA A 2 -25.41 8.08 1.11
CA ALA A 2 -25.51 7.69 2.53
C ALA A 2 -24.20 7.80 3.34
N ALA A 3 -23.04 7.42 2.75
CA ALA A 3 -21.75 7.52 3.43
C ALA A 3 -21.33 8.98 3.71
N VAL A 4 -21.57 9.89 2.77
CA VAL A 4 -21.27 11.33 2.92
C VAL A 4 -22.19 11.96 3.98
N ALA A 5 -23.47 11.56 3.99
CA ALA A 5 -24.42 11.99 5.01
C ALA A 5 -24.02 11.53 6.42
N GLY A 6 -23.54 10.29 6.57
CA GLY A 6 -23.04 9.76 7.84
C GLY A 6 -21.80 10.50 8.37
N VAL A 7 -20.84 10.79 7.49
CA VAL A 7 -19.65 11.59 7.86
C VAL A 7 -20.06 13.01 8.27
N ARG A 8 -20.96 13.66 7.53
CA ARG A 8 -21.46 15.00 7.89
C ARG A 8 -22.13 15.01 9.27
N ALA A 9 -23.01 14.05 9.55
CA ALA A 9 -23.67 13.94 10.86
C ALA A 9 -22.68 13.71 12.00
N THR A 10 -21.61 12.94 11.75
CA THR A 10 -20.56 12.69 12.76
C THR A 10 -19.74 13.94 13.03
N LEU A 11 -19.37 14.69 11.98
CA LEU A 11 -18.64 15.96 12.11
C LEU A 11 -19.45 17.03 12.84
N GLU A 12 -20.76 17.11 12.58
CA GLU A 12 -21.68 18.05 13.26
C GLU A 12 -21.90 17.71 14.73
N SER A 13 -21.67 16.46 15.14
CA SER A 13 -21.77 16.05 16.55
C SER A 13 -20.56 16.47 17.40
N TRP A 14 -19.45 16.90 16.78
CA TRP A 14 -18.23 17.30 17.47
C TRP A 14 -18.12 18.82 17.58
N SER A 15 -18.28 19.36 18.80
CA SER A 15 -18.31 20.80 19.08
C SER A 15 -17.04 21.57 18.68
N LEU A 16 -15.87 20.90 18.67
CA LEU A 16 -14.59 21.46 18.21
C LEU A 16 -14.59 21.73 16.70
N ILE A 17 -15.25 20.88 15.92
CA ILE A 17 -15.33 21.00 14.46
C ILE A 17 -16.32 22.09 14.09
N ASP A 18 -17.43 22.21 14.80
CA ASP A 18 -18.40 23.29 14.59
C ASP A 18 -17.79 24.69 14.90
N GLY A 19 -16.95 24.79 15.94
CA GLY A 19 -16.19 26.00 16.24
C GLY A 19 -15.16 26.36 15.16
N LEU A 20 -14.41 25.37 14.66
CA LEU A 20 -13.45 25.55 13.57
C LEU A 20 -14.15 25.93 12.26
N LEU A 21 -15.29 25.30 11.95
CA LEU A 21 -16.08 25.59 10.75
C LEU A 21 -16.69 26.98 10.79
N LYS A 22 -17.20 27.44 11.94
CA LYS A 22 -17.69 28.82 12.12
C LYS A 22 -16.60 29.87 11.97
N TRP A 23 -15.40 29.59 12.48
CA TRP A 23 -14.23 30.44 12.24
C TRP A 23 -13.83 30.47 10.76
N LEU A 24 -13.89 29.33 10.07
CA LEU A 24 -13.60 29.24 8.64
C LEU A 24 -14.66 29.95 7.77
N ASP A 25 -15.93 29.87 8.17
CA ASP A 25 -17.05 30.60 7.54
C ASP A 25 -16.83 32.12 7.69
N SER A 26 -16.25 32.57 8.81
CA SER A 26 -15.92 33.99 9.02
C SER A 26 -14.82 34.51 8.08
N LEU A 27 -14.04 33.62 7.47
CA LEU A 27 -13.02 33.93 6.45
C LEU A 27 -13.55 33.84 5.01
N GLY A 28 -14.86 33.62 4.82
CA GLY A 28 -15.51 33.55 3.51
C GLY A 28 -15.49 32.17 2.84
N ALA A 29 -15.08 31.12 3.56
CA ALA A 29 -14.92 29.76 3.03
C ALA A 29 -16.15 28.86 3.24
N ALA A 30 -17.38 29.42 3.25
CA ALA A 30 -18.61 28.67 3.50
C ALA A 30 -18.84 27.48 2.55
N SER A 31 -18.33 27.56 1.31
CA SER A 31 -18.37 26.45 0.36
C SER A 31 -17.50 25.26 0.80
N PHE A 32 -16.43 25.47 1.56
CA PHE A 32 -15.51 24.40 2.00
C PHE A 32 -16.21 23.34 2.86
N ARG A 33 -17.19 23.73 3.68
CA ARG A 33 -18.01 22.81 4.48
C ARG A 33 -18.79 21.82 3.62
N THR A 34 -19.17 22.20 2.40
CA THR A 34 -19.90 21.32 1.47
C THR A 34 -19.00 20.26 0.83
N VAL A 35 -17.71 20.56 0.65
CA VAL A 35 -16.73 19.67 0.00
C VAL A 35 -15.95 18.84 1.01
N LEU A 36 -15.91 19.24 2.29
CA LEU A 36 -15.14 18.59 3.35
C LEU A 36 -15.56 17.13 3.58
N ALA A 37 -16.87 16.86 3.66
CA ALA A 37 -17.38 15.49 3.87
C ALA A 37 -17.03 14.56 2.68
N PRO A 38 -17.24 14.95 1.40
CA PRO A 38 -16.72 14.20 0.25
C PRO A 38 -15.21 13.95 0.29
N ILE A 39 -14.40 14.95 0.67
CA ILE A 39 -12.95 14.81 0.77
C ILE A 39 -12.55 13.77 1.83
N ILE A 40 -13.20 13.79 3.00
CA ILE A 40 -12.93 12.81 4.06
C ILE A 40 -13.33 11.40 3.62
N VAL A 41 -14.49 11.25 2.98
CA VAL A 41 -14.92 9.96 2.42
C VAL A 41 -13.91 9.46 1.40
N LEU A 42 -13.43 10.33 0.51
CA LEU A 42 -12.42 9.97 -0.50
C LEU A 42 -11.08 9.59 0.16
N ALA A 43 -10.62 10.38 1.12
CA ALA A 43 -9.39 10.15 1.86
C ALA A 43 -9.40 8.83 2.65
N MET A 44 -10.57 8.36 3.09
CA MET A 44 -10.73 7.05 3.75
C MET A 44 -10.95 5.91 2.75
N ALA A 45 -11.73 6.14 1.69
CA ALA A 45 -12.07 5.12 0.70
C ALA A 45 -10.88 4.73 -0.16
N VAL A 46 -10.04 5.69 -0.58
CA VAL A 46 -8.88 5.42 -1.45
C VAL A 46 -7.88 4.46 -0.78
N PRO A 47 -7.40 4.69 0.45
CA PRO A 47 -6.55 3.72 1.15
C PRO A 47 -7.23 2.37 1.36
N ALA A 48 -8.51 2.36 1.73
CA ALA A 48 -9.25 1.11 1.95
C ALA A 48 -9.34 0.27 0.67
N LEU A 49 -9.62 0.90 -0.48
CA LEU A 49 -9.64 0.26 -1.78
C LEU A 49 -8.26 -0.25 -2.19
N VAL A 50 -7.20 0.51 -1.92
CA VAL A 50 -5.82 0.07 -2.17
C VAL A 50 -5.50 -1.16 -1.34
N VAL A 51 -5.79 -1.15 -0.04
CA VAL A 51 -5.55 -2.31 0.85
C VAL A 51 -6.37 -3.53 0.40
N LEU A 52 -7.64 -3.34 0.07
CA LEU A 52 -8.50 -4.42 -0.42
C LEU A 52 -7.97 -5.00 -1.74
N SER A 53 -7.53 -4.15 -2.66
CA SER A 53 -6.97 -4.56 -3.95
C SER A 53 -5.67 -5.34 -3.76
N LEU A 54 -4.76 -4.85 -2.90
CA LEU A 54 -3.53 -5.55 -2.55
C LEU A 54 -3.81 -6.92 -1.93
N LEU A 55 -4.80 -7.00 -1.02
CA LEU A 55 -5.22 -8.25 -0.40
C LEU A 55 -5.77 -9.24 -1.45
N LEU A 56 -6.64 -8.79 -2.34
CA LEU A 56 -7.18 -9.64 -3.41
C LEU A 56 -6.08 -10.13 -4.36
N VAL A 57 -5.15 -9.25 -4.75
CA VAL A 57 -4.01 -9.62 -5.59
C VAL A 57 -3.13 -10.65 -4.89
N ALA A 58 -2.78 -10.42 -3.63
CA ALA A 58 -1.97 -11.36 -2.84
C ALA A 58 -2.65 -12.72 -2.67
N LEU A 59 -3.97 -12.75 -2.43
CA LEU A 59 -4.72 -13.97 -2.16
C LEU A 59 -5.12 -14.76 -3.41
N LEU A 60 -5.36 -14.09 -4.55
CA LEU A 60 -5.89 -14.72 -5.76
C LEU A 60 -4.88 -14.76 -6.90
N MET A 61 -4.20 -13.64 -7.14
CA MET A 61 -3.38 -13.45 -8.33
C MET A 61 -1.97 -14.01 -8.14
N THR A 62 -1.34 -13.73 -7.00
CA THR A 62 -0.01 -14.26 -6.65
C THR A 62 0.05 -15.79 -6.71
N PRO A 63 -0.82 -16.58 -6.05
CA PRO A 63 -0.73 -18.04 -6.11
C PRO A 63 -0.96 -18.57 -7.53
N SER A 64 -1.90 -17.97 -8.28
CA SER A 64 -2.17 -18.38 -9.67
C SER A 64 -0.97 -18.14 -10.59
N MET A 65 -0.28 -17.00 -10.44
CA MET A 65 0.91 -16.68 -11.23
C MET A 65 2.08 -17.59 -10.88
N VAL A 66 2.28 -17.86 -9.58
CA VAL A 66 3.34 -18.75 -9.12
C VAL A 66 3.10 -20.18 -9.60
N ASP A 67 1.85 -20.66 -9.56
CA ASP A 67 1.46 -21.97 -10.09
C ASP A 67 1.74 -22.09 -11.58
N LEU A 68 1.43 -21.06 -12.36
CA LEU A 68 1.68 -21.04 -13.79
C LEU A 68 3.19 -21.10 -14.11
N VAL A 69 4.02 -20.37 -13.34
CA VAL A 69 5.47 -20.36 -13.50
C VAL A 69 6.09 -21.68 -13.03
N ALA A 70 5.61 -22.25 -11.93
CA ALA A 70 6.06 -23.55 -11.44
C ALA A 70 5.78 -24.64 -12.48
N GLN A 71 4.56 -24.71 -13.02
CA GLN A 71 4.21 -25.69 -14.04
C GLN A 71 4.99 -25.51 -15.35
N ARG A 72 5.25 -24.26 -15.78
CA ARG A 72 5.91 -24.00 -17.08
C ARG A 72 7.43 -24.00 -17.04
N ARG A 73 8.06 -23.55 -15.96
CA ARG A 73 9.52 -23.37 -15.88
C ARG A 73 10.20 -24.22 -14.81
N PHE A 74 9.47 -24.67 -13.78
CA PHE A 74 10.07 -25.37 -12.64
C PHE A 74 9.20 -26.57 -12.19
N ALA A 75 8.92 -27.50 -13.10
CA ALA A 75 8.00 -28.61 -12.87
C ALA A 75 8.38 -29.53 -11.70
N GLY A 76 9.66 -29.53 -11.27
CA GLY A 76 10.16 -30.31 -10.13
C GLY A 76 10.19 -29.55 -8.80
N LEU A 77 9.69 -28.31 -8.71
CA LEU A 77 9.73 -27.53 -7.48
C LEU A 77 8.66 -28.01 -6.49
N GLU A 78 9.09 -28.56 -5.36
CA GLU A 78 8.19 -29.08 -4.33
C GLU A 78 7.55 -27.94 -3.50
N ARG A 79 6.22 -27.91 -3.40
CA ARG A 79 5.52 -26.91 -2.59
C ARG A 79 5.62 -27.25 -1.11
N LYS A 80 6.62 -26.69 -0.42
CA LYS A 80 6.79 -26.87 1.03
C LYS A 80 5.63 -26.30 1.86
N ARG A 81 4.79 -25.41 1.32
CA ARG A 81 3.66 -24.74 2.02
C ARG A 81 4.08 -24.21 3.40
N GLY A 82 5.24 -23.55 3.46
CA GLY A 82 5.93 -23.18 4.69
C GLY A 82 5.25 -22.09 5.52
N ALA A 83 4.18 -21.46 5.02
CA ALA A 83 3.39 -20.47 5.74
C ALA A 83 1.90 -20.67 5.44
N GLY A 84 1.09 -20.87 6.49
CA GLY A 84 -0.36 -20.93 6.36
C GLY A 84 -0.99 -19.57 6.02
N PHE A 85 -2.24 -19.59 5.58
CA PHE A 85 -3.05 -18.40 5.24
C PHE A 85 -2.97 -17.28 6.30
N VAL A 86 -2.98 -17.66 7.59
CA VAL A 86 -2.89 -16.72 8.72
C VAL A 86 -1.53 -16.01 8.79
N ALA A 87 -0.44 -16.69 8.40
CA ALA A 87 0.89 -16.11 8.34
C ALA A 87 1.04 -15.13 7.16
N SER A 88 0.43 -15.43 6.00
CA SER A 88 0.37 -14.49 4.88
C SER A 88 -0.48 -13.26 5.21
N LEU A 89 -1.63 -13.44 5.88
CA LEU A 89 -2.50 -12.34 6.27
C LEU A 89 -1.83 -11.40 7.29
N SER A 90 -1.25 -11.95 8.35
CA SER A 90 -0.52 -11.17 9.36
C SER A 90 0.73 -10.47 8.79
N TRP A 91 1.43 -11.11 7.86
CA TRP A 91 2.56 -10.50 7.17
C TRP A 91 2.14 -9.34 6.27
N SER A 92 1.07 -9.53 5.49
CA SER A 92 0.47 -8.50 4.64
C SER A 92 -0.03 -7.32 5.45
N LEU A 93 -0.72 -7.57 6.56
CA LEU A 93 -1.16 -6.52 7.50
C LEU A 93 0.03 -5.78 8.10
N GLY A 94 1.08 -6.48 8.53
CA GLY A 94 2.29 -5.87 9.07
C GLY A 94 2.99 -4.95 8.07
N HIS A 95 3.08 -5.37 6.81
CA HIS A 95 3.69 -4.56 5.74
C HIS A 95 2.78 -3.42 5.28
N THR A 96 1.46 -3.62 5.31
CA THR A 96 0.49 -2.54 5.05
C THR A 96 0.61 -1.45 6.10
N LEU A 97 0.68 -1.82 7.38
CA LEU A 97 0.88 -0.86 8.46
C LEU A 97 2.23 -0.15 8.34
N LEU A 98 3.30 -0.90 8.02
CA LEU A 98 4.62 -0.32 7.77
C LEU A 98 4.61 0.65 6.59
N CYS A 99 3.85 0.35 5.52
CA CYS A 99 3.66 1.23 4.38
C CYS A 99 3.01 2.55 4.80
N VAL A 100 1.94 2.49 5.60
CA VAL A 100 1.29 3.70 6.14
C VAL A 100 2.28 4.52 6.97
N VAL A 101 3.06 3.89 7.84
CA VAL A 101 4.09 4.58 8.64
C VAL A 101 5.14 5.24 7.76
N LEU A 102 5.66 4.52 6.76
CA LEU A 102 6.65 5.07 5.82
C LEU A 102 6.08 6.21 4.98
N LEU A 103 4.82 6.12 4.57
CA LEU A 103 4.13 7.17 3.81
C LEU A 103 4.01 8.45 4.66
N VAL A 104 3.56 8.33 5.90
CA VAL A 104 3.49 9.46 6.85
C VAL A 104 4.87 10.03 7.13
N ALA A 105 5.87 9.17 7.34
CA ALA A 105 7.26 9.59 7.54
C ALA A 105 7.87 10.27 6.29
N SER A 106 7.34 10.00 5.09
CA SER A 106 7.82 10.62 3.84
C SER A 106 7.29 12.04 3.61
N LEU A 107 6.18 12.44 4.26
CA LEU A 107 5.58 13.77 4.14
C LEU A 107 6.56 14.93 4.40
N PRO A 108 7.36 14.95 5.49
CA PRO A 108 8.32 16.04 5.71
C PRO A 108 9.41 16.11 4.62
N PHE A 109 9.75 15.00 3.98
CA PHE A 109 10.80 14.95 2.96
C PHE A 109 10.33 15.39 1.56
N TRP A 110 9.01 15.50 1.34
CA TRP A 110 8.45 16.04 0.10
C TRP A 110 8.76 17.53 -0.13
N LEU A 111 9.11 18.27 0.94
CA LEU A 111 9.49 19.69 0.84
C LEU A 111 10.82 19.91 0.10
N ILE A 112 11.59 18.85 -0.15
CA ILE A 112 12.84 18.89 -0.90
C ILE A 112 12.58 18.30 -2.30
N PRO A 113 12.55 19.11 -3.38
CA PRO A 113 12.14 18.68 -4.72
C PRO A 113 12.82 17.40 -5.26
N PRO A 114 14.15 17.19 -5.13
CA PRO A 114 14.76 15.95 -5.60
C PRO A 114 14.36 14.71 -4.78
N LEU A 115 14.10 14.86 -3.47
CA LEU A 115 13.68 13.76 -2.61
C LEU A 115 12.24 13.34 -2.89
N ALA A 116 11.36 14.28 -3.25
CA ALA A 116 9.98 14.00 -3.64
C ALA A 116 9.87 13.09 -4.88
N LEU A 117 10.85 13.14 -5.80
CA LEU A 117 10.87 12.25 -6.97
C LEU A 117 11.43 10.85 -6.66
N ILE A 118 12.41 10.75 -5.75
CA ILE A 118 13.14 9.51 -5.50
C ILE A 118 12.46 8.66 -4.42
N LEU A 119 11.91 9.31 -3.38
CA LEU A 119 11.34 8.61 -2.23
C LEU A 119 10.13 7.74 -2.59
N PRO A 120 9.14 8.19 -3.37
CA PRO A 120 7.97 7.37 -3.66
C PRO A 120 8.33 6.08 -4.42
N PRO A 121 9.09 6.11 -5.54
CA PRO A 121 9.52 4.89 -6.21
C PRO A 121 10.40 3.99 -5.34
N LEU A 122 11.25 4.57 -4.49
CA LEU A 122 12.11 3.81 -3.59
C LEU A 122 11.30 3.09 -2.50
N ILE A 123 10.33 3.77 -1.89
CA ILE A 123 9.42 3.18 -0.88
C ILE A 123 8.57 2.10 -1.53
N TRP A 124 7.94 2.39 -2.68
CA TRP A 124 7.11 1.43 -3.41
C TRP A 124 7.90 0.24 -3.92
N GLY A 125 9.09 0.45 -4.47
CA GLY A 125 9.96 -0.62 -4.93
C GLY A 125 10.48 -1.48 -3.80
N TRP A 126 10.89 -0.86 -2.68
CA TRP A 126 11.30 -1.56 -1.48
C TRP A 126 10.17 -2.41 -0.86
N LEU A 127 8.98 -1.82 -0.74
CA LEU A 127 7.82 -2.51 -0.20
C LEU A 127 7.36 -3.64 -1.13
N GLY A 128 7.27 -3.36 -2.43
CA GLY A 128 6.84 -4.31 -3.45
C GLY A 128 7.70 -5.56 -3.44
N TYR A 129 9.04 -5.44 -3.49
CA TYR A 129 9.87 -6.64 -3.45
C TYR A 129 9.73 -7.38 -2.11
N ARG A 130 9.61 -6.68 -0.97
CA ARG A 130 9.47 -7.32 0.35
C ARG A 130 8.18 -8.13 0.48
N VAL A 131 7.06 -7.57 0.01
CA VAL A 131 5.74 -8.21 0.05
C VAL A 131 5.69 -9.38 -0.94
N PHE A 132 5.95 -9.11 -2.22
CA PHE A 132 5.84 -10.14 -3.26
C PHE A 132 6.85 -11.28 -3.06
N THR A 133 8.10 -10.97 -2.72
CA THR A 133 9.11 -12.03 -2.49
C THR A 133 8.74 -12.87 -1.28
N PHE A 134 8.18 -12.27 -0.23
CA PHE A 134 7.71 -13.04 0.90
C PHE A 134 6.57 -13.96 0.50
N ASP A 135 5.55 -13.45 -0.20
CA ASP A 135 4.37 -14.24 -0.60
C ASP A 135 4.77 -15.45 -1.46
N VAL A 136 5.65 -15.26 -2.44
CA VAL A 136 6.15 -16.37 -3.28
C VAL A 136 6.97 -17.38 -2.48
N LEU A 137 7.88 -16.90 -1.63
CA LEU A 137 8.74 -17.78 -0.83
C LEU A 137 8.00 -18.45 0.32
N ALA A 138 6.90 -17.90 0.81
CA ALA A 138 6.10 -18.51 1.87
C ALA A 138 5.46 -19.83 1.40
N GLU A 139 5.18 -19.94 0.10
CA GLU A 139 4.60 -21.13 -0.51
C GLU A 139 5.63 -22.22 -0.85
N HIS A 140 6.88 -21.83 -1.15
CA HIS A 140 7.91 -22.73 -1.70
C HIS A 140 9.11 -22.97 -0.78
N ALA A 141 9.43 -22.04 0.14
CA ALA A 141 10.61 -22.10 0.97
C ALA A 141 10.27 -22.28 2.45
N SER A 142 11.15 -22.97 3.18
CA SER A 142 11.07 -23.02 4.64
C SER A 142 11.42 -21.66 5.26
N ALA A 143 10.97 -21.38 6.49
CA ALA A 143 11.25 -20.12 7.19
C ALA A 143 12.75 -19.73 7.24
N PRO A 144 13.71 -20.64 7.54
CA PRO A 144 15.14 -20.30 7.52
C PRO A 144 15.68 -20.06 6.10
N GLU A 145 15.19 -20.82 5.12
CA GLU A 145 15.59 -20.75 3.70
C GLU A 145 15.13 -19.43 3.06
N ARG A 146 13.90 -18.99 3.37
CA ARG A 146 13.39 -17.66 2.99
C ARG A 146 14.26 -16.53 3.53
N ARG A 147 14.65 -16.58 4.81
CA ARG A 147 15.50 -15.53 5.42
C ARG A 147 16.87 -15.45 4.74
N ARG A 148 17.46 -16.61 4.40
CA ARG A 148 18.73 -16.68 3.70
C ARG A 148 18.63 -16.08 2.30
N LEU A 149 17.62 -16.48 1.51
CA LEU A 149 17.37 -15.95 0.16
C LEU A 149 17.14 -14.44 0.14
N LEU A 150 16.36 -13.90 1.09
CA LEU A 150 16.15 -12.46 1.20
C LEU A 150 17.43 -11.71 1.57
N ALA A 151 18.29 -12.29 2.40
CA ALA A 151 19.54 -11.65 2.81
C ALA A 151 20.55 -11.61 1.64
N GLU A 152 20.63 -12.70 0.88
CA GLU A 152 21.60 -12.90 -0.19
C GLU A 152 21.24 -12.09 -1.46
N HIS A 153 19.94 -12.02 -1.81
CA HIS A 153 19.48 -11.36 -3.04
C HIS A 153 18.80 -9.99 -2.81
N ARG A 154 19.07 -9.32 -1.68
CA ARG A 154 18.41 -8.05 -1.31
C ARG A 154 18.54 -6.93 -2.36
N LEU A 155 19.72 -6.78 -2.96
CA LEU A 155 20.01 -5.73 -3.94
C LEU A 155 19.33 -5.98 -5.30
N PRO A 156 19.46 -7.16 -5.93
CA PRO A 156 18.78 -7.42 -7.19
C PRO A 156 17.25 -7.38 -7.05
N LEU A 157 16.70 -7.84 -5.92
CA LEU A 157 15.26 -7.74 -5.65
C LEU A 157 14.80 -6.28 -5.48
N LEU A 158 15.61 -5.44 -4.84
CA LEU A 158 15.32 -4.02 -4.69
C LEU A 158 15.41 -3.28 -6.03
N LEU A 159 16.39 -3.58 -6.86
CA LEU A 159 16.51 -3.01 -8.21
C LEU A 159 15.31 -3.41 -9.09
N LEU A 160 14.87 -4.66 -9.01
CA LEU A 160 13.66 -5.13 -9.69
C LEU A 160 12.43 -4.35 -9.21
N GLY A 161 12.26 -4.23 -7.89
CA GLY A 161 11.16 -3.46 -7.30
C GLY A 161 11.21 -1.97 -7.67
N LEU A 162 12.40 -1.37 -7.70
CA LEU A 162 12.57 0.02 -8.09
C LEU A 162 12.23 0.23 -9.56
N ALA A 163 12.71 -0.65 -10.45
CA ALA A 163 12.42 -0.58 -11.88
C ALA A 163 10.91 -0.75 -12.15
N THR A 164 10.26 -1.72 -11.50
CA THR A 164 8.80 -1.90 -11.63
C THR A 164 8.02 -0.76 -10.98
N GLY A 165 8.51 -0.18 -9.89
CA GLY A 165 7.94 1.02 -9.26
C GLY A 165 7.98 2.24 -10.18
N TYR A 166 9.11 2.49 -10.85
CA TYR A 166 9.23 3.56 -11.85
C TYR A 166 8.35 3.31 -13.08
N LEU A 167 8.26 2.06 -13.56
CA LEU A 167 7.35 1.71 -14.66
C LEU A 167 5.88 1.92 -14.27
N GLY A 168 5.50 1.63 -13.02
CA GLY A 168 4.16 1.90 -12.50
C GLY A 168 3.85 3.40 -12.36
N ALA A 169 4.87 4.23 -12.11
CA ALA A 169 4.75 5.68 -12.05
C ALA A 169 4.81 6.37 -13.42
N ALA A 170 5.25 5.67 -14.47
CA ALA A 170 5.41 6.24 -15.82
C ALA A 170 4.12 6.88 -16.39
N PRO A 171 2.91 6.30 -16.24
CA PRO A 171 1.68 6.95 -16.71
C PRO A 171 1.43 8.31 -16.06
N ALA A 172 1.80 8.47 -14.78
CA ALA A 172 1.64 9.71 -14.03
C ALA A 172 2.74 10.73 -14.32
N ALA A 173 3.85 10.33 -14.95
CA ALA A 173 4.92 11.23 -15.36
C ALA A 173 4.74 11.78 -16.79
N ILE A 174 3.90 11.13 -17.60
CA ILE A 174 3.66 11.46 -19.02
C ILE A 174 2.39 12.33 -19.20
N TRP A 175 1.54 12.42 -18.18
CA TRP A 175 0.31 13.23 -18.14
C TRP A 175 0.44 14.40 -17.17
#